data_AF-A0A351A6F2-F1
#
_entry.id   AF-A0A351A6F2-F1
#
_cell.length_a   1.000
_cell.length_b   1.000
_cell.length_c   1.000
_cell.angle_alpha   90.00
_cell.angle_beta   90.00
_cell.angle_gamma   90.00
#
_symmetry.space_group_name_H-M   'P 1'
#
loop_
_entity.id
_entity.type
_entity.pdbx_description
1 polymer ?
#
loop_
_entity_poly.entity_id
_entity_poly.type
_entity_poly.pdbx_seq_one_letter_code
_entity_poly.pdbx_strand_id
1 'polypeptide(L)' 'MSETHNAQVEIIGRDSPEHRFSSRSIRSFVLRQGRMSEAQQRYLDEVLPKVGIDYRVGPLDLDAAFGRQAPKILEIGFGM' A
#
# COMPACT_ATOMS: atom_id res chain seq x y z
N MET A 1 7.85 44.62 -0.65
CA MET A 1 7.70 44.52 -2.11
C MET A 1 9.03 43.96 -2.61
N SER A 2 9.35 42.71 -2.29
CA SER A 2 8.78 41.48 -2.87
C SER A 2 9.13 41.39 -4.35
N GLU A 3 10.29 40.79 -4.62
CA GLU A 3 10.41 39.88 -5.75
C GLU A 3 11.33 38.73 -5.36
N THR A 4 10.90 37.56 -5.79
CA THR A 4 11.03 36.30 -5.10
C THR A 4 12.22 35.52 -5.65
N HIS A 5 12.79 34.69 -4.79
CA HIS A 5 13.77 33.66 -5.12
C HIS A 5 13.40 32.88 -6.39
N ASN A 6 14.39 32.55 -7.22
CA ASN A 6 14.49 31.18 -7.72
C ASN A 6 15.92 30.88 -8.19
N ALA A 7 16.72 30.27 -7.32
CA ALA A 7 17.89 29.53 -7.75
C ALA A 7 17.40 28.38 -8.63
N GLN A 8 17.78 28.41 -9.91
CA GLN A 8 17.54 27.28 -10.81
C GLN A 8 18.36 26.10 -10.30
N VAL A 9 17.66 25.10 -9.76
CA VAL A 9 18.25 23.79 -9.49
C VAL A 9 18.50 23.15 -10.86
N GLU A 10 19.78 23.04 -11.25
CA GLU A 10 20.16 22.21 -12.38
C GLU A 10 19.79 20.75 -12.05
N ILE A 11 18.74 20.25 -12.71
CA ILE A 11 18.43 18.83 -12.71
C ILE A 11 19.54 18.13 -13.49
N ILE A 12 20.51 17.57 -12.76
CA ILE A 12 21.49 16.63 -13.30
C ILE A 12 20.71 15.37 -13.66
N GLY A 13 20.31 15.29 -14.92
CA GLY A 13 19.53 14.18 -15.45
C GLY A 13 19.08 14.48 -16.87
N ARG A 14 20.03 14.64 -17.80
CA ARG A 14 19.72 14.50 -19.23
C ARG A 14 19.42 13.03 -19.52
N ASP A 15 18.25 12.57 -19.08
CA ASP A 15 17.64 11.38 -19.64
C ASP A 15 16.87 11.82 -20.88
N SER A 16 17.56 11.82 -22.02
CA SER A 16 16.86 11.80 -23.31
C SER A 16 15.84 10.66 -23.28
N PRO A 17 14.57 10.88 -23.70
CA PRO A 17 13.49 9.90 -23.59
C PRO A 17 13.78 8.59 -24.34
N GLU A 18 14.79 8.62 -25.20
CA GLU A 18 15.18 7.60 -26.16
C GLU A 18 16.05 6.49 -25.55
N HIS A 19 16.52 6.68 -24.31
CA HIS A 19 17.41 5.73 -23.59
C HIS A 19 16.79 5.07 -22.35
N ARG A 20 15.52 5.36 -22.00
CA ARG A 20 14.87 4.75 -20.82
C ARG A 20 14.34 3.33 -21.07
N PHE A 21 14.36 2.88 -22.31
CA PHE A 21 14.09 1.49 -22.66
C PHE A 21 15.36 0.90 -23.26
N SER A 22 16.30 0.51 -22.39
CA SER A 22 17.22 -0.57 -22.73
C SER A 22 16.43 -1.64 -23.49
N SER A 23 16.92 -2.03 -24.66
CA SER A 23 16.27 -2.84 -25.72
C SER A 23 15.77 -4.23 -25.28
N ARG A 24 15.73 -4.50 -23.99
CA ARG A 24 15.08 -5.65 -23.39
C ARG A 24 13.65 -5.29 -23.02
N SER A 25 12.73 -5.59 -23.94
CA SER A 25 11.31 -5.67 -23.62
C SER A 25 11.10 -6.58 -22.40
N ILE A 26 10.25 -6.15 -21.46
CA ILE A 26 9.78 -7.01 -20.37
C ILE A 26 9.05 -8.19 -21.02
N ARG A 27 9.65 -9.39 -20.96
CA ARG A 27 9.13 -10.57 -21.70
C ARG A 27 8.06 -11.34 -20.93
N SER A 28 7.95 -11.13 -19.63
CA SER A 28 7.03 -11.84 -18.75
C SER A 28 6.39 -10.89 -17.77
N PHE A 29 5.11 -10.60 -17.97
CA PHE A 29 4.24 -10.03 -16.97
C PHE A 29 3.25 -11.12 -16.55
N VAL A 30 2.97 -11.22 -15.26
CA VAL A 30 1.88 -12.08 -14.76
C VAL A 30 0.64 -11.21 -14.68
N LEU A 31 -0.40 -11.57 -15.43
CA LEU A 31 -1.72 -10.99 -15.23
C LEU A 31 -2.20 -11.39 -13.83
N ARG A 32 -2.34 -10.42 -12.92
CA ARG A 32 -3.04 -10.61 -11.65
C ARG A 32 -4.54 -10.67 -11.92
N GLN A 33 -5.00 -11.75 -12.55
CA GLN A 33 -6.40 -12.10 -12.44
C GLN A 33 -6.65 -12.37 -10.96
N GLY A 34 -7.46 -11.53 -10.31
CA GLY A 34 -7.78 -11.61 -8.90
C GLY A 34 -8.62 -12.84 -8.58
N ARG A 35 -8.05 -14.03 -8.76
CA ARG A 35 -8.68 -15.30 -8.41
C ARG A 35 -8.49 -15.45 -6.91
N MET A 36 -9.55 -15.23 -6.15
CA MET A 36 -9.58 -15.70 -4.77
C MET A 36 -9.69 -17.22 -4.77
N SER A 37 -8.91 -17.86 -3.92
CA SER A 37 -9.10 -19.27 -3.62
C SER A 37 -10.37 -19.46 -2.80
N GLU A 38 -10.98 -20.64 -2.88
CA GLU A 38 -12.12 -21.03 -2.05
C GLU A 38 -11.85 -20.86 -0.54
N ALA A 39 -10.59 -21.08 -0.11
CA ALA A 39 -10.20 -20.89 1.28
C ALA A 39 -10.20 -19.41 1.69
N GLN A 40 -9.74 -18.53 0.81
CA GLN A 40 -9.78 -17.08 1.04
C GLN A 40 -11.22 -16.59 1.10
N GLN A 41 -12.09 -17.06 0.21
CA GLN A 41 -13.51 -16.70 0.23
C GLN A 41 -14.18 -17.14 1.54
N ARG A 42 -13.99 -18.40 1.97
CA ARG A 42 -14.52 -18.87 3.27
C ARG A 42 -13.99 -18.06 4.46
N TYR A 43 -12.72 -17.66 4.44
CA TYR A 43 -12.18 -16.82 5.50
C TYR A 43 -12.87 -15.46 5.56
N LEU A 44 -13.10 -14.83 4.41
CA LEU A 44 -13.85 -13.58 4.34
C LEU A 44 -15.28 -13.74 4.86
N ASP A 45 -15.94 -14.85 4.56
CA ASP A 45 -17.34 -15.05 4.93
C ASP A 45 -17.50 -15.45 6.41
N GLU A 46 -16.61 -16.28 6.94
CA GLU A 46 -16.79 -16.91 8.25
C GLU A 46 -15.93 -16.32 9.37
N VAL A 47 -14.77 -15.76 9.03
CA VAL A 47 -13.76 -15.33 10.03
C VAL A 47 -13.64 -13.82 10.07
N LEU A 48 -13.59 -13.14 8.92
CA LEU A 48 -13.47 -11.68 8.87
C LEU A 48 -14.54 -10.98 9.73
N PRO A 49 -15.82 -11.39 9.78
CA PRO A 49 -16.81 -10.73 10.65
C PRO A 49 -16.53 -10.87 12.15
N LYS A 50 -15.67 -11.81 12.56
CA LYS A 50 -15.31 -12.07 13.96
C LYS A 50 -14.04 -11.33 14.40
N VAL A 51 -13.10 -11.11 13.48
CA VAL A 51 -11.76 -10.59 13.79
C VAL A 51 -11.44 -9.26 13.11
N GLY A 52 -12.20 -8.91 12.06
CA GLY A 52 -12.03 -7.68 11.31
C GLY A 52 -12.52 -6.47 12.12
N ILE A 53 -11.90 -5.33 11.83
CA ILE A 53 -12.36 -4.04 12.33
C ILE A 53 -12.70 -3.19 11.11
N ASP A 54 -13.98 -2.84 10.99
CA ASP A 54 -14.45 -2.01 9.88
C ASP A 54 -13.81 -0.63 9.93
N TYR A 55 -13.51 -0.11 8.75
CA TYR A 55 -12.97 1.23 8.62
C TYR A 55 -14.00 2.28 9.04
N ARG A 56 -13.56 3.25 9.82
CA ARG A 56 -14.32 4.47 10.14
C ARG A 56 -13.41 5.69 10.15
N VAL A 57 -13.97 6.84 9.84
CA VAL A 57 -13.27 8.12 9.94
C VAL A 57 -13.20 8.53 11.41
N GLY A 58 -12.10 8.19 12.07
CA GLY A 58 -11.82 8.62 13.43
C GLY A 58 -10.84 7.68 14.17
N PRO A 59 -10.33 8.10 15.33
CA PRO A 59 -9.45 7.26 16.14
C PRO A 59 -10.16 5.97 16.62
N LEU A 60 -9.45 4.85 16.55
CA LEU A 60 -9.87 3.56 17.10
C LEU A 60 -9.39 3.41 18.54
N ASP A 61 -10.32 3.12 19.45
CA ASP A 61 -9.97 2.67 20.80
C ASP A 61 -9.56 1.20 20.73
N LEU A 62 -8.25 0.96 20.84
CA LEU A 62 -7.67 -0.37 20.74
C LEU A 62 -7.86 -1.19 22.02
N ASP A 63 -7.96 -0.56 23.19
CA ASP A 63 -8.17 -1.30 24.43
C ASP A 63 -9.60 -1.85 24.49
N ALA A 64 -10.57 -1.06 24.02
CA ALA A 64 -11.94 -1.52 23.83
C ALA A 64 -12.03 -2.61 22.75
N ALA A 65 -11.36 -2.42 21.60
CA ALA A 65 -11.39 -3.39 20.50
C ALA A 65 -10.78 -4.76 20.88
N PHE A 66 -9.70 -4.77 21.67
CA PHE A 66 -9.03 -6.00 22.11
C PHE A 66 -9.50 -6.50 23.49
N GLY A 67 -10.35 -5.77 24.19
CA GLY A 67 -10.85 -6.11 25.53
C GLY A 67 -9.79 -6.14 26.63
N ARG A 68 -8.61 -5.55 26.41
CA ARG A 68 -7.49 -5.54 27.37
C ARG A 68 -6.50 -4.41 27.11
N GLN A 69 -5.81 -4.00 28.17
CA GLN A 69 -4.65 -3.11 28.08
C GLN A 69 -3.37 -3.93 28.01
N ALA A 70 -2.68 -3.84 26.86
CA ALA A 70 -1.41 -4.52 26.61
C ALA A 70 -0.63 -3.83 25.49
N PRO A 71 0.69 -4.12 25.35
CA PRO A 71 1.46 -3.69 24.18
C PRO A 71 0.83 -4.16 22.88
N LYS A 72 0.93 -3.33 21.84
CA LYS A 72 0.28 -3.52 20.53
C LYS A 72 1.32 -3.49 19.44
N ILE A 73 1.13 -4.34 18.42
CA ILE A 73 1.98 -4.40 17.22
C ILE A 73 1.09 -4.06 16.03
N LEU A 74 1.58 -3.18 15.16
CA LEU A 74 0.96 -2.84 13.89
C LEU A 74 1.89 -3.29 12.76
N GLU A 75 1.40 -4.14 11.88
CA GLU A 75 2.11 -4.56 10.68
C GLU A 75 1.38 -4.03 9.44
N ILE A 76 2.04 -3.17 8.68
CA ILE A 76 1.50 -2.60 7.44
C ILE A 76 2.03 -3.42 6.27
N GLY A 77 1.11 -3.97 5.47
CA GLY A 77 1.48 -4.79 4.32
C GLY A 77 1.80 -6.24 4.67
N PHE A 78 1.11 -6.82 5.66
CA PHE A 78 1.32 -8.21 6.12
C PHE A 78 1.08 -9.29 5.04
N GLY A 79 0.47 -8.93 3.92
CA GLY A 79 0.29 -9.83 2.78
C GLY A 79 -0.70 -10.97 3.03
N MET A 80 -0.55 -12.04 2.25
CA MET A 80 -1.21 -13.33 2.42
C MET A 80 -0.24 -14.44 2.06
#